data_AF-A0A0F0IMD5-F1
#
_entry.id   AF-A0A0F0IMD5-F1
#
_cell.length_a   1.000
_cell.length_b   1.000
_cell.length_c   1.000
_cell.angle_alpha   90.00
_cell.angle_beta   90.00
_cell.angle_gamma   90.00
#
_symmetry.space_group_name_H-M   'P 1'
#
loop_
_entity.id
_entity.type
_entity.pdbx_description
1 polymer ?
#
loop_
_entity_poly.entity_id
_entity_poly.type
_entity_poly.pdbx_seq_one_letter_code
_entity_poly.pdbx_strand_id
1 'polypeptide(L)'
;MPIFRTRTVFPLIALFSIGFFFWCIERYDRAAFLRFKHPVDRVTTSAGTPQIQLQPSSAPTAKMCDADPSVMPPLPFTEWLPRKNYTRAYFRPHHVSPKTEFSSLEEIDIPVLPPMTVMERGMVVSPDNEDEDISCPPIIDVNVAADHDVDETDKLLFGLATTADRLDRLLPSLLYSYGNTKAGIIVLVPESDDDIPKQETYFRNRGLDLTLIQSPLDFTARYFGLVEAFANHIRTKRPQTQWVSFIDDDTFWLSLPTVAEELKLFDVTKKHYIGSLSEAHWQVDTFGHIAFGGAGVFVSKPLLDVLEEYYDECQSWGEQPGDQKLGQCIQRYGDTPLTLWPSLYQMDMKGEVDGVYESGRKIESLHHWNSWYSKDVVKMTTVAAAAGRRSVLRRWVFDQEEIVNNSTGKSTRTFWVFTNGYSLVKYTYGENTPDDAIDFDHTEKTWEEDPRGYEERLGPLRPKEHNGVLKDRWLLKEAYVVGDNVHQWYVREEDEGHSVIEIVWLGPKGGGGAGVKDYNVRKHH
;
A
#
# COMPACT_ATOMS: atom_id res chain seq x y z
N MET A 1 35.45 -57.99 -25.34
CA MET A 1 35.31 -57.88 -23.87
C MET A 1 34.97 -56.43 -23.54
N PRO A 2 33.97 -56.17 -22.70
CA PRO A 2 33.02 -55.09 -22.94
C PRO A 2 33.49 -53.70 -22.47
N ILE A 3 32.93 -52.72 -23.17
CA ILE A 3 33.11 -51.27 -23.05
C ILE A 3 32.21 -50.75 -21.93
N PHE A 4 32.76 -49.97 -21.00
CA PHE A 4 32.02 -49.35 -19.90
C PHE A 4 31.02 -48.31 -20.43
N ARG A 5 29.74 -48.47 -20.06
CA ARG A 5 28.61 -47.60 -20.42
C ARG A 5 28.76 -46.20 -19.79
N THR A 6 28.71 -45.17 -20.63
CA THR A 6 28.74 -43.73 -20.29
C THR A 6 27.48 -43.18 -19.60
N ARG A 7 26.49 -44.02 -19.26
CA ARG A 7 25.23 -43.59 -18.60
C ARG A 7 25.27 -43.55 -17.06
N THR A 8 26.35 -44.00 -16.42
CA THR A 8 26.45 -44.06 -14.95
C THR A 8 27.44 -43.06 -14.36
N VAL A 9 28.30 -42.43 -15.17
CA VAL A 9 29.37 -41.55 -14.69
C VAL A 9 28.89 -40.12 -14.45
N PHE A 10 27.99 -39.62 -15.31
CA PHE A 10 27.45 -38.26 -15.21
C PHE A 10 26.68 -37.95 -13.89
N PRO A 11 25.75 -38.81 -13.42
CA PRO A 11 25.05 -38.54 -12.16
C PRO A 11 25.96 -38.64 -10.93
N LEU A 12 26.99 -39.48 -10.97
CA LEU A 12 27.97 -39.58 -9.88
C LEU A 12 28.86 -38.34 -9.78
N ILE A 13 29.25 -37.75 -10.91
CA ILE A 13 29.99 -36.47 -10.91
C ILE A 13 29.10 -35.34 -10.40
N ALA A 14 27.83 -35.27 -10.81
CA ALA A 14 26.91 -34.24 -10.34
C ALA A 14 26.67 -34.31 -8.82
N LEU A 15 26.48 -35.51 -8.27
CA LEU A 15 26.34 -35.72 -6.82
C LEU A 15 27.61 -35.35 -6.06
N PHE A 16 28.80 -35.67 -6.59
CA PHE A 16 30.06 -35.28 -5.97
C PHE A 16 30.26 -33.75 -6.00
N SER A 17 29.89 -33.08 -7.07
CA SER A 17 29.97 -31.62 -7.20
C SER A 17 29.04 -30.90 -6.22
N ILE A 18 27.82 -31.38 -6.04
CA ILE A 18 26.85 -30.83 -5.08
C ILE A 18 27.33 -31.07 -3.65
N GLY A 19 27.81 -32.28 -3.33
CA GLY A 19 28.38 -32.60 -2.02
C GLY A 19 29.61 -31.75 -1.70
N PHE A 20 30.49 -31.52 -2.67
CA PHE A 20 31.66 -30.65 -2.53
C PHE A 20 31.28 -29.18 -2.35
N PHE A 21 30.24 -28.71 -3.03
CA PHE A 21 29.71 -27.35 -2.88
C PHE A 21 29.17 -27.11 -1.46
N PHE A 22 28.34 -28.01 -0.93
CA PHE A 22 27.84 -27.89 0.45
C PHE A 22 28.95 -28.03 1.50
N TRP A 23 29.95 -28.88 1.27
CA TRP A 23 31.12 -28.99 2.15
C TRP A 23 31.96 -27.70 2.17
N CYS A 24 32.12 -27.04 1.01
CA CYS A 24 32.80 -25.74 0.93
C CYS A 24 32.02 -24.63 1.62
N ILE A 25 30.68 -24.60 1.49
CA ILE A 25 29.82 -23.63 2.21
C ILE A 25 29.90 -23.85 3.72
N GLU A 26 29.77 -25.08 4.22
CA GLU A 26 29.85 -25.38 5.66
C GLU A 26 31.22 -24.97 6.24
N ARG A 27 32.29 -25.16 5.47
CA ARG A 27 33.64 -24.77 5.88
C ARG A 27 33.86 -23.26 5.85
N TYR A 28 33.28 -22.56 4.88
CA TYR A 28 33.31 -21.10 4.80
C TYR A 28 32.52 -20.48 5.96
N ASP A 29 31.32 -20.98 6.25
CA ASP A 29 30.50 -20.51 7.37
C ASP A 29 31.17 -20.77 8.71
N ARG A 30 31.78 -21.95 8.92
CA ARG A 30 32.58 -22.20 10.14
C ARG A 30 33.78 -21.26 10.27
N ALA A 31 34.46 -20.92 9.17
CA ALA A 31 35.58 -19.99 9.20
C ALA A 31 35.14 -18.53 9.46
N ALA A 32 33.97 -18.13 8.94
CA ALA A 32 33.37 -16.83 9.19
C ALA A 32 32.90 -16.71 10.65
N PHE A 33 32.27 -17.73 11.22
CA PHE A 33 31.82 -17.74 12.61
C PHE A 33 32.97 -17.80 13.64
N LEU A 34 34.14 -18.32 13.28
CA LEU A 34 35.33 -18.31 14.15
C LEU A 34 35.99 -16.92 14.26
N ARG A 35 35.77 -16.00 13.29
CA ARG A 35 36.28 -14.62 13.36
C ARG A 35 35.48 -13.72 14.31
N PHE A 36 34.27 -14.11 14.71
CA PHE A 36 33.40 -13.31 15.60
C PHE A 36 33.39 -13.79 17.06
N LYS A 37 34.21 -14.77 17.43
CA LYS A 37 34.39 -15.22 18.83
C LYS A 37 35.73 -14.78 19.40
N HIS A 38 35.94 -13.48 19.53
CA HIS A 38 36.88 -12.97 20.53
C HIS A 38 36.14 -11.97 21.44
N PRO A 39 36.09 -12.22 22.76
CA PRO A 39 35.52 -11.27 23.70
C PRO A 39 36.46 -10.06 23.76
N VAL A 40 35.94 -8.87 23.45
CA VAL A 40 36.64 -7.61 23.67
C VAL A 40 36.57 -7.29 25.16
N ASP A 41 37.63 -7.62 25.88
CA ASP A 41 37.82 -7.22 27.28
C ASP A 41 39.05 -6.32 27.43
N ARG A 42 38.76 -5.03 27.69
CA ARG A 42 39.52 -4.00 28.45
C ARG A 42 40.89 -3.59 27.87
N VAL A 43 41.28 -2.31 27.91
CA VAL A 43 41.78 -1.64 29.13
C VAL A 43 41.55 -0.11 29.10
N THR A 44 41.24 0.39 30.28
CA THR A 44 41.13 1.76 30.79
C THR A 44 42.40 2.62 30.74
N THR A 45 42.17 3.92 30.47
CA THR A 45 42.84 5.14 30.98
C THR A 45 44.31 5.43 30.69
N SER A 46 44.55 6.52 29.94
CA SER A 46 45.39 7.64 30.41
C SER A 46 45.00 8.94 29.69
N ALA A 47 45.27 10.05 30.37
CA ALA A 47 44.74 11.38 30.15
C ALA A 47 45.17 12.06 28.84
N GLY A 48 44.27 12.90 28.33
CA GLY A 48 44.53 13.82 27.23
C GLY A 48 43.22 14.17 26.56
N THR A 49 42.53 15.20 27.05
CA THR A 49 41.35 15.77 26.40
C THR A 49 41.81 16.50 25.13
N PRO A 50 41.44 16.09 23.90
CA PRO A 50 41.26 17.06 22.85
C PRO A 50 39.81 17.50 22.95
N GLN A 51 39.59 18.67 23.55
CA GLN A 51 38.37 19.42 23.26
C GLN A 51 38.34 19.61 21.74
N ILE A 52 37.45 18.88 21.06
CA ILE A 52 37.08 19.22 19.68
C ILE A 52 36.32 20.53 19.79
N GLN A 53 37.08 21.61 19.69
CA GLN A 53 36.55 22.95 19.52
C GLN A 53 35.94 22.98 18.13
N LEU A 54 34.61 22.81 18.06
CA LEU A 54 33.83 23.12 16.87
C LEU A 54 34.16 24.57 16.50
N GLN A 55 34.99 24.77 15.49
CA GLN A 55 35.15 26.06 14.85
C GLN A 55 33.79 26.43 14.26
N PRO A 56 33.20 27.58 14.60
CA PRO A 56 32.08 28.09 13.86
C PRO A 56 32.62 28.52 12.51
N SER A 57 32.39 27.72 11.47
CA SER A 57 32.53 28.20 10.10
C SER A 57 31.46 29.27 9.90
N SER A 58 31.88 30.53 10.02
CA SER A 58 31.08 31.69 9.62
C SER A 58 30.90 31.64 8.10
N ALA A 59 29.85 30.97 7.65
CA ALA A 59 29.26 31.15 6.33
C ALA A 59 28.19 32.27 6.45
N PRO A 60 28.03 33.09 5.40
CA PRO A 60 27.25 34.33 5.48
C PRO A 60 25.79 34.01 5.79
N THR A 61 25.16 34.87 6.59
CA THR A 61 23.76 34.81 7.03
C THR A 61 22.83 34.26 5.94
N ALA A 62 22.53 32.97 6.01
CA ALA A 62 21.52 32.35 5.18
C ALA A 62 20.19 33.06 5.46
N LYS A 63 19.48 33.49 4.40
CA LYS A 63 18.08 33.90 4.50
C LYS A 63 17.37 32.80 5.31
N MET A 64 16.73 33.14 6.43
CA MET A 64 15.94 32.16 7.19
C MET A 64 14.78 31.72 6.29
N CYS A 65 14.92 30.60 5.60
CA CYS A 65 13.84 29.97 4.87
C CYS A 65 12.88 29.31 5.87
N ASP A 66 11.57 29.34 5.59
CA ASP A 66 10.57 28.64 6.40
C ASP A 66 10.77 27.11 6.36
N ALA A 67 11.31 26.60 5.25
CA ALA A 67 11.84 25.25 5.12
C ALA A 67 13.34 25.36 4.81
N ASP A 68 14.19 24.87 5.72
CA ASP A 68 15.64 24.95 5.58
C ASP A 68 16.14 23.96 4.50
N PRO A 69 16.63 24.44 3.34
CA PRO A 69 17.11 23.57 2.28
C PRO A 69 18.41 22.84 2.66
N SER A 70 19.13 23.29 3.70
CA SER A 70 20.37 22.67 4.17
C SER A 70 20.15 21.44 5.06
N VAL A 71 18.92 21.18 5.50
CA VAL A 71 18.59 19.97 6.24
C VAL A 71 18.72 18.78 5.30
N MET A 72 19.75 17.97 5.55
CA MET A 72 19.95 16.72 4.83
C MET A 72 18.77 15.80 5.10
N PRO A 73 18.18 15.20 4.06
CA PRO A 73 17.04 14.34 4.27
C PRO A 73 17.47 12.98 4.83
N PRO A 74 16.54 12.24 5.45
CA PRO A 74 16.76 10.84 5.78
C PRO A 74 16.81 10.02 4.48
N LEU A 75 17.99 9.51 4.10
CA LEU A 75 18.16 8.64 2.93
C LEU A 75 18.70 7.27 3.34
N PRO A 76 18.23 6.20 2.69
CA PRO A 76 18.90 4.90 2.82
C PRO A 76 20.30 5.00 2.22
N PHE A 77 21.24 4.22 2.75
CA PHE A 77 22.63 4.26 2.31
C PHE A 77 22.78 3.93 0.82
N THR A 78 21.89 3.11 0.26
CA THR A 78 21.85 2.81 -1.17
C THR A 78 21.60 4.05 -2.01
N GLU A 79 20.75 4.97 -1.54
CA GLU A 79 20.51 6.27 -2.18
C GLU A 79 21.63 7.27 -1.87
N TRP A 80 22.32 7.14 -0.75
CA TRP A 80 23.42 8.05 -0.40
C TRP A 80 24.66 7.91 -1.31
N LEU A 81 24.81 6.77 -1.98
CA LEU A 81 26.01 6.38 -2.75
C LEU A 81 26.10 6.91 -4.19
N PRO A 82 25.04 6.84 -5.03
CA PRO A 82 25.10 7.24 -6.43
C PRO A 82 24.97 8.76 -6.62
N ARG A 83 25.59 9.27 -7.69
CA ARG A 83 25.31 10.59 -8.24
C ARG A 83 23.86 10.63 -8.73
N LYS A 84 23.16 11.74 -8.49
CA LYS A 84 21.74 11.87 -8.82
C LYS A 84 21.35 13.28 -9.17
N ASN A 85 20.28 13.42 -9.94
CA ASN A 85 19.58 14.69 -10.10
C ASN A 85 18.47 14.76 -9.04
N TYR A 86 18.48 15.77 -8.18
CA TYR A 86 17.64 15.79 -6.99
C TYR A 86 16.88 17.10 -6.86
N THR A 87 15.60 17.02 -6.50
CA THR A 87 14.80 18.16 -6.03
C THR A 87 13.94 17.77 -4.83
N ARG A 88 13.51 18.78 -4.07
CA ARG A 88 12.64 18.61 -2.90
C ARG A 88 11.51 19.62 -2.90
N ALA A 89 10.30 19.16 -2.62
CA ALA A 89 9.14 20.00 -2.34
C ALA A 89 8.55 19.72 -0.94
N TYR A 90 7.89 20.73 -0.37
CA TYR A 90 7.28 20.67 0.95
C TYR A 90 5.77 20.87 0.86
N PHE A 91 5.00 19.94 1.40
CA PHE A 91 3.55 20.00 1.45
C PHE A 91 3.10 20.16 2.89
N ARG A 92 2.24 21.14 3.17
CA ARG A 92 1.59 21.31 4.48
C ARG A 92 0.12 20.90 4.38
N PRO A 93 -0.29 19.79 5.02
CA PRO A 93 -1.68 19.36 5.03
C PRO A 93 -2.53 20.22 5.97
N HIS A 94 -3.50 20.94 5.41
CA HIS A 94 -4.57 21.59 6.15
C HIS A 94 -5.76 20.63 6.27
N HIS A 95 -5.98 20.12 7.49
CA HIS A 95 -7.02 19.12 7.73
C HIS A 95 -8.41 19.77 7.78
N VAL A 96 -9.23 19.46 6.78
CA VAL A 96 -10.64 19.88 6.68
C VAL A 96 -11.58 18.78 7.16
N SER A 97 -12.89 19.02 7.10
CA SER A 97 -13.92 18.06 7.53
C SER A 97 -13.70 16.66 6.95
N PRO A 98 -13.91 15.58 7.73
CA PRO A 98 -13.88 14.21 7.21
C PRO A 98 -14.89 13.95 6.09
N LYS A 99 -15.94 14.78 5.97
CA LYS A 99 -16.97 14.68 4.93
C LYS A 99 -16.67 15.52 3.69
N THR A 100 -15.52 16.18 3.64
CA THR A 100 -15.14 16.93 2.45
C THR A 100 -14.89 15.97 1.30
N GLU A 101 -15.46 16.27 0.14
CA GLU A 101 -15.19 15.60 -1.12
C GLU A 101 -14.18 16.40 -1.94
N PHE A 102 -13.33 15.69 -2.66
CA PHE A 102 -12.28 16.26 -3.51
C PHE A 102 -12.47 15.81 -4.95
N SER A 103 -11.96 16.61 -5.89
CA SER A 103 -11.94 16.25 -7.31
C SER A 103 -11.00 15.06 -7.56
N SER A 104 -11.21 14.33 -8.67
CA SER A 104 -10.33 13.24 -9.09
C SER A 104 -8.90 13.72 -9.38
N LEU A 105 -8.74 14.99 -9.76
CA LEU A 105 -7.49 15.70 -9.99
C LEU A 105 -7.66 17.16 -9.54
N GLU A 106 -6.82 17.62 -8.62
CA GLU A 106 -6.86 18.98 -8.07
C GLU A 106 -5.69 19.82 -8.58
N GLU A 107 -5.91 21.12 -8.77
CA GLU A 107 -4.89 22.03 -9.29
C GLU A 107 -4.14 22.73 -8.16
N ILE A 108 -2.83 22.90 -8.34
CA ILE A 108 -1.98 23.75 -7.50
C ILE A 108 -1.40 24.86 -8.39
N ASP A 109 -1.82 26.09 -8.12
CA ASP A 109 -1.53 27.27 -8.95
C ASP A 109 -0.16 27.91 -8.67
N ILE A 110 0.55 27.44 -7.66
CA ILE A 110 1.88 27.94 -7.28
C ILE A 110 2.97 26.95 -7.69
N PRO A 111 4.19 27.42 -7.99
CA PRO A 111 5.30 26.53 -8.31
C PRO A 111 5.57 25.53 -7.18
N VAL A 112 5.67 24.24 -7.50
CA VAL A 112 5.84 23.15 -6.54
C VAL A 112 7.26 22.63 -6.52
N LEU A 113 7.82 22.26 -7.69
CA LEU A 113 9.14 21.66 -7.77
C LEU A 113 10.20 22.71 -8.10
N PRO A 114 11.17 22.96 -7.19
CA PRO A 114 12.36 23.71 -7.54
C PRO A 114 13.15 23.02 -8.67
N PRO A 115 14.02 23.76 -9.39
CA PRO A 115 14.95 23.19 -10.34
C PRO A 115 15.75 22.04 -9.71
N MET A 116 15.96 21.00 -10.50
CA MET A 116 16.71 19.83 -10.04
C MET A 116 18.20 20.17 -9.95
N THR A 117 18.84 19.75 -8.86
CA THR A 117 20.25 19.96 -8.56
C THR A 117 21.00 18.65 -8.70
N VAL A 118 22.12 18.65 -9.42
CA VAL A 118 23.02 17.51 -9.51
C VAL A 118 23.76 17.34 -8.18
N MET A 119 23.58 16.19 -7.55
CA MET A 119 24.22 15.80 -6.30
C MET A 119 25.17 14.64 -6.53
N GLU A 120 26.41 14.81 -6.07
CA GLU A 120 27.42 13.77 -5.98
C GLU A 120 27.20 12.88 -4.75
N ARG A 121 28.00 11.80 -4.66
CA ARG A 121 28.00 10.91 -3.50
C ARG A 121 28.00 11.69 -2.19
N GLY A 122 27.10 11.29 -1.30
CA GLY A 122 26.95 11.90 0.01
C GLY A 122 26.16 13.20 0.03
N MET A 123 25.36 13.46 -1.01
CA MET A 123 24.53 14.67 -1.17
C MET A 123 25.38 15.94 -1.24
N VAL A 124 26.57 15.84 -1.82
CA VAL A 124 27.43 17.00 -2.08
C VAL A 124 26.96 17.64 -3.38
N VAL A 125 26.59 18.92 -3.34
CA VAL A 125 26.17 19.66 -4.54
C VAL A 125 27.32 19.67 -5.56
N SER A 126 27.04 19.21 -6.79
CA SER A 126 28.04 19.18 -7.85
C SER A 126 28.42 20.61 -8.28
N PRO A 127 29.70 20.87 -8.63
CA PRO A 127 30.11 22.10 -9.31
C PRO A 127 29.47 22.29 -10.70
N ASP A 128 28.86 21.24 -11.26
CA ASP A 128 28.20 21.28 -12.58
C ASP A 128 26.87 22.06 -12.55
N ASN A 129 26.35 22.37 -11.36
CA ASN A 129 25.17 23.20 -11.23
C ASN A 129 25.53 24.63 -11.61
N GLU A 130 24.79 25.26 -12.53
CA GLU A 130 24.93 26.69 -12.80
C GLU A 130 24.61 27.49 -11.52
N ASP A 131 25.20 28.68 -11.35
CA ASP A 131 24.99 29.58 -10.19
C ASP A 131 23.53 30.08 -10.15
N GLU A 132 22.57 29.19 -9.88
CA GLU A 132 21.19 29.54 -9.57
C GLU A 132 21.13 29.97 -8.10
N ASP A 133 20.66 31.19 -7.85
CA ASP A 133 20.36 31.67 -6.49
C ASP A 133 19.31 30.70 -5.91
N ILE A 134 19.74 29.81 -4.99
CA ILE A 134 18.89 28.80 -4.36
C ILE A 134 17.79 29.54 -3.59
N SER A 135 16.67 29.79 -4.27
CA SER A 135 15.49 30.37 -3.66
C SER A 135 14.99 29.41 -2.61
N CYS A 136 14.52 29.96 -1.48
CA CYS A 136 13.86 29.15 -0.46
C CYS A 136 12.72 28.35 -1.13
N PRO A 137 12.67 27.01 -0.96
CA PRO A 137 11.61 26.22 -1.56
C PRO A 137 10.26 26.63 -0.95
N PRO A 138 9.21 26.78 -1.76
CA PRO A 138 7.89 27.13 -1.27
C PRO A 138 7.31 26.00 -0.41
N ILE A 139 6.49 26.36 0.57
CA ILE A 139 5.65 25.40 1.29
C ILE A 139 4.26 25.43 0.65
N ILE A 140 3.83 24.29 0.14
CA ILE A 140 2.57 24.12 -0.57
C ILE A 140 1.48 23.71 0.41
N ASP A 141 0.58 24.63 0.74
CA ASP A 141 -0.56 24.33 1.60
C ASP A 141 -1.65 23.60 0.78
N VAL A 142 -2.01 22.38 1.20
CA VAL A 142 -3.04 21.57 0.54
C VAL A 142 -4.13 21.15 1.52
N ASN A 143 -5.39 21.17 1.08
CA ASN A 143 -6.51 20.67 1.90
C ASN A 143 -6.53 19.14 1.87
N VAL A 144 -6.63 18.51 3.04
CA VAL A 144 -6.78 17.06 3.20
C VAL A 144 -7.92 16.75 4.16
N ALA A 145 -8.70 15.70 3.90
CA ALA A 145 -9.76 15.31 4.83
C ALA A 145 -9.14 14.78 6.12
N ALA A 146 -9.65 15.22 7.26
CA ALA A 146 -9.42 14.53 8.51
C ALA A 146 -10.01 13.11 8.45
N ASP A 147 -9.41 12.20 9.20
CA ASP A 147 -9.92 10.83 9.32
C ASP A 147 -11.29 10.81 10.00
N HIS A 148 -12.13 9.85 9.61
CA HIS A 148 -13.36 9.56 10.32
C HIS A 148 -13.07 8.97 11.70
N ASP A 149 -14.02 9.17 12.62
CA ASP A 149 -13.94 8.61 13.97
C ASP A 149 -13.99 7.07 13.94
N VAL A 150 -13.23 6.45 14.83
CA VAL A 150 -13.09 4.98 14.88
C VAL A 150 -14.23 4.30 15.62
N ASP A 151 -15.10 5.03 16.32
CA ASP A 151 -16.16 4.47 17.17
C ASP A 151 -17.04 3.49 16.43
N GLU A 152 -17.47 3.83 15.22
CA GLU A 152 -18.37 3.01 14.40
C GLU A 152 -17.72 1.71 13.90
N THR A 153 -16.39 1.59 13.97
CA THR A 153 -15.70 0.36 13.59
C THR A 153 -15.91 -0.78 14.59
N ASP A 154 -16.42 -0.51 15.80
CA ASP A 154 -16.70 -1.54 16.81
C ASP A 154 -17.83 -2.51 16.39
N LYS A 155 -18.71 -2.06 15.49
CA LYS A 155 -19.80 -2.81 14.85
C LYS A 155 -19.33 -3.73 13.72
N LEU A 156 -18.07 -3.63 13.31
CA LEU A 156 -17.50 -4.42 12.22
C LEU A 156 -16.72 -5.63 12.75
N LEU A 157 -16.89 -6.77 12.09
CA LEU A 157 -16.17 -8.00 12.38
C LEU A 157 -15.71 -8.65 11.06
N PHE A 158 -14.40 -8.76 10.89
CA PHE A 158 -13.78 -9.29 9.68
C PHE A 158 -13.39 -10.75 9.88
N GLY A 159 -13.47 -11.54 8.82
CA GLY A 159 -13.19 -12.97 8.84
C GLY A 159 -12.35 -13.37 7.65
N LEU A 160 -11.27 -14.09 7.91
CA LEU A 160 -10.39 -14.65 6.88
C LEU A 160 -9.97 -16.08 7.21
N ALA A 161 -9.60 -16.83 6.17
CA ALA A 161 -9.09 -18.19 6.28
C ALA A 161 -7.64 -18.25 5.78
N THR A 162 -6.68 -18.44 6.69
CA THR A 162 -5.25 -18.47 6.33
C THR A 162 -4.43 -19.27 7.35
N THR A 163 -3.10 -19.13 7.34
CA THR A 163 -2.21 -19.71 8.35
C THR A 163 -1.60 -18.62 9.24
N ALA A 164 -1.21 -18.97 10.46
CA ALA A 164 -0.54 -18.03 11.38
C ALA A 164 0.75 -17.43 10.77
N ASP A 165 1.50 -18.22 10.00
CA ASP A 165 2.71 -17.75 9.30
C ASP A 165 2.39 -16.70 8.22
N ARG A 166 1.32 -16.90 7.44
CA ARG A 166 0.89 -15.91 6.43
C ARG A 166 0.45 -14.62 7.12
N LEU A 167 -0.30 -14.75 8.21
CA LEU A 167 -0.76 -13.63 9.02
C LEU A 167 0.42 -12.81 9.59
N ASP A 168 1.49 -13.45 10.06
CA ASP A 168 2.69 -12.75 10.55
C ASP A 168 3.43 -11.99 9.43
N ARG A 169 3.53 -12.59 8.24
CA ARG A 169 4.12 -11.91 7.07
C ARG A 169 3.34 -10.67 6.63
N LEU A 170 2.01 -10.70 6.80
CA LEU A 170 1.09 -9.62 6.44
C LEU A 170 0.81 -8.68 7.63
N LEU A 171 1.48 -8.86 8.76
CA LEU A 171 1.26 -8.07 9.96
C LEU A 171 1.33 -6.55 9.72
N PRO A 172 2.30 -5.99 8.95
CA PRO A 172 2.34 -4.54 8.72
C PRO A 172 1.10 -4.00 7.98
N SER A 173 0.60 -4.70 6.97
CA SER A 173 -0.61 -4.28 6.24
C SER A 173 -1.86 -4.41 7.10
N LEU A 174 -1.94 -5.48 7.91
CA LEU A 174 -3.03 -5.67 8.87
C LEU A 174 -3.02 -4.58 9.96
N LEU A 175 -1.85 -4.21 10.49
CA LEU A 175 -1.74 -3.14 11.48
C LEU A 175 -2.17 -1.79 10.91
N TYR A 176 -1.85 -1.50 9.65
CA TYR A 176 -2.33 -0.29 8.99
C TYR A 176 -3.88 -0.28 8.88
N SER A 177 -4.46 -1.37 8.36
CA SER A 177 -5.90 -1.44 8.13
C SER A 177 -6.73 -1.52 9.41
N TYR A 178 -6.28 -2.30 10.40
CA TYR A 178 -7.07 -2.66 11.59
C TYR A 178 -6.54 -2.10 12.92
N GLY A 179 -5.23 -1.87 13.04
CA GLY A 179 -4.56 -1.68 14.33
C GLY A 179 -4.98 -0.45 15.14
N ASN A 180 -5.45 0.61 14.47
CA ASN A 180 -5.96 1.82 15.11
C ASN A 180 -7.48 1.93 14.95
N THR A 181 -8.18 0.80 15.06
CA THR A 181 -9.64 0.72 14.97
C THR A 181 -10.20 -0.12 16.11
N LYS A 182 -11.52 -0.21 16.21
CA LYS A 182 -12.25 -1.09 17.15
C LYS A 182 -12.82 -2.32 16.45
N ALA A 183 -12.52 -2.53 15.17
CA ALA A 183 -12.98 -3.69 14.41
C ALA A 183 -12.33 -4.97 14.93
N GLY A 184 -13.12 -6.04 14.99
CA GLY A 184 -12.62 -7.37 15.35
C GLY A 184 -12.19 -8.16 14.11
N ILE A 185 -11.26 -9.10 14.29
CA ILE A 185 -10.82 -10.05 13.25
C ILE A 185 -10.95 -11.48 13.78
N ILE A 186 -11.55 -12.35 12.98
CA ILE A 186 -11.57 -13.80 13.19
C ILE A 186 -10.72 -14.44 12.10
N VAL A 187 -9.83 -15.33 12.49
CA VAL A 187 -9.02 -16.08 11.53
C VAL A 187 -9.23 -17.56 11.76
N LEU A 188 -9.74 -18.24 10.73
CA LEU A 188 -9.76 -19.69 10.71
C LEU A 188 -8.40 -20.20 10.22
N VAL A 189 -7.74 -20.97 11.08
CA VAL A 189 -6.44 -21.60 10.80
C VAL A 189 -6.61 -23.12 10.73
N PRO A 190 -5.78 -23.85 9.96
CA PRO A 190 -5.81 -25.31 9.97
C PRO A 190 -5.53 -25.87 11.37
N GLU A 191 -6.07 -27.05 11.66
CA GLU A 191 -5.70 -27.80 12.86
C GLU A 191 -4.20 -28.07 12.89
N SER A 192 -3.59 -27.84 14.05
CA SER A 192 -2.15 -28.01 14.27
C SER A 192 -1.85 -28.16 15.77
N ASP A 193 -0.65 -28.67 16.07
CA ASP A 193 -0.12 -28.77 17.44
C ASP A 193 0.37 -27.41 17.99
N ASP A 194 0.11 -26.32 17.27
CA ASP A 194 0.54 -24.97 17.64
C ASP A 194 -0.20 -24.44 18.88
N ASP A 195 0.51 -23.64 19.67
CA ASP A 195 -0.06 -22.91 20.80
C ASP A 195 -0.84 -21.68 20.30
N ILE A 196 -2.09 -21.91 19.90
CA ILE A 196 -3.00 -20.88 19.40
C ILE A 196 -3.19 -19.72 20.40
N PRO A 197 -3.42 -19.94 21.71
CA PRO A 197 -3.48 -18.86 22.68
C PRO A 197 -2.24 -17.96 22.68
N LYS A 198 -1.04 -18.54 22.53
CA LYS A 198 0.21 -17.78 22.43
C LYS A 198 0.31 -16.98 21.13
N GLN A 199 -0.06 -17.57 19.99
CA GLN A 199 -0.10 -16.87 18.70
C GLN A 199 -1.13 -15.74 18.72
N GLU A 200 -2.32 -15.96 19.27
CA GLU A 200 -3.35 -14.93 19.45
C GLU A 200 -2.83 -13.76 20.31
N THR A 201 -2.16 -14.09 21.42
CA THR A 201 -1.52 -13.09 22.30
C THR A 201 -0.44 -12.30 21.56
N TYR A 202 0.33 -12.94 20.68
CA TYR A 202 1.36 -12.29 19.87
C TYR A 202 0.78 -11.18 18.98
N PHE A 203 -0.35 -11.44 18.29
CA PHE A 203 -1.03 -10.45 17.44
C PHE A 203 -1.74 -9.37 18.26
N ARG A 204 -2.42 -9.74 19.34
CA ARG A 204 -3.12 -8.78 20.21
C ARG A 204 -2.19 -7.76 20.86
N ASN A 205 -1.03 -8.20 21.33
CA ASN A 205 -0.02 -7.31 21.92
C ASN A 205 0.54 -6.28 20.94
N ARG A 206 0.31 -6.45 19.62
CA ARG A 206 0.75 -5.52 18.57
C ARG A 206 -0.35 -4.56 18.11
N GLY A 207 -1.58 -4.71 18.63
CA GLY A 207 -2.68 -3.78 18.35
C GLY A 207 -3.83 -4.35 17.53
N LEU A 208 -3.83 -5.64 17.20
CA LEU A 208 -4.95 -6.27 16.48
C LEU A 208 -5.96 -6.88 17.46
N ASP A 209 -7.25 -6.54 17.34
CA ASP A 209 -8.32 -7.24 18.05
C ASP A 209 -8.70 -8.53 17.30
N LEU A 210 -7.83 -9.53 17.43
CA LEU A 210 -7.88 -10.76 16.64
C LEU A 210 -8.21 -11.99 17.49
N THR A 211 -8.94 -12.95 16.93
CA THR A 211 -9.20 -14.28 17.51
C THR A 211 -8.82 -15.38 16.51
N LEU A 212 -7.97 -16.31 16.93
CA LEU A 212 -7.58 -17.47 16.13
C LEU A 212 -8.48 -18.67 16.48
N ILE A 213 -9.01 -19.35 15.47
CA ILE A 213 -9.86 -20.53 15.65
C ILE A 213 -9.33 -21.64 14.74
N GLN A 214 -8.96 -22.79 15.32
CA GLN A 214 -8.61 -23.95 14.52
C GLN A 214 -9.85 -24.53 13.86
N SER A 215 -9.74 -24.91 12.58
CA SER A 215 -10.81 -25.50 11.80
C SER A 215 -10.34 -26.79 11.12
N PRO A 216 -11.10 -27.90 11.23
CA PRO A 216 -10.81 -29.14 10.54
C PRO A 216 -11.17 -29.08 9.04
N LEU A 217 -11.83 -28.01 8.59
CA LEU A 217 -12.27 -27.87 7.21
C LEU A 217 -11.07 -27.75 6.27
N ASP A 218 -11.26 -28.23 5.03
CA ASP A 218 -10.33 -27.97 3.94
C ASP A 218 -10.24 -26.47 3.62
N PHE A 219 -9.15 -26.07 2.97
CA PHE A 219 -8.84 -24.65 2.75
C PHE A 219 -9.98 -23.88 2.06
N THR A 220 -10.53 -24.39 0.96
CA THR A 220 -11.63 -23.74 0.21
C THR A 220 -12.93 -23.71 1.01
N ALA A 221 -13.13 -24.68 1.91
CA ALA A 221 -14.30 -24.82 2.76
C ALA A 221 -14.28 -23.88 3.98
N ARG A 222 -13.10 -23.49 4.49
CA ARG A 222 -12.96 -22.61 5.68
C ARG A 222 -13.56 -21.24 5.47
N TYR A 223 -13.51 -20.69 4.26
CA TYR A 223 -14.05 -19.36 4.01
C TYR A 223 -15.56 -19.31 4.29
N PHE A 224 -16.34 -20.30 3.85
CA PHE A 224 -17.76 -20.39 4.22
C PHE A 224 -17.94 -20.77 5.70
N GLY A 225 -17.00 -21.53 6.26
CA GLY A 225 -16.88 -21.81 7.69
C GLY A 225 -16.87 -20.58 8.60
N LEU A 226 -16.53 -19.40 8.06
CA LEU A 226 -16.60 -18.14 8.79
C LEU A 226 -18.03 -17.78 9.24
N VAL A 227 -19.08 -18.26 8.55
CA VAL A 227 -20.48 -18.03 8.95
C VAL A 227 -20.73 -18.46 10.39
N GLU A 228 -20.41 -19.71 10.72
CA GLU A 228 -20.57 -20.26 12.07
C GLU A 228 -19.63 -19.55 13.07
N ALA A 229 -18.39 -19.30 12.64
CA ALA A 229 -17.40 -18.63 13.49
C ALA A 229 -17.83 -17.21 13.87
N PHE A 230 -18.38 -16.45 12.93
CA PHE A 230 -18.94 -15.13 13.16
C PHE A 230 -20.11 -15.21 14.13
N ALA A 231 -21.12 -16.03 13.85
CA ALA A 231 -22.32 -16.12 14.67
C ALA A 231 -22.00 -16.49 16.12
N ASN A 232 -21.11 -17.47 16.32
CA ASN A 232 -20.64 -17.85 17.65
C ASN A 232 -19.87 -16.72 18.35
N HIS A 233 -18.98 -16.01 17.63
CA HIS A 233 -18.20 -14.90 18.20
C HIS A 233 -19.08 -13.70 18.57
N ILE A 234 -20.07 -13.36 17.75
CA ILE A 234 -21.04 -12.29 18.04
C ILE A 234 -21.83 -12.63 19.30
N ARG A 235 -22.32 -13.88 19.41
CA ARG A 235 -23.11 -14.34 20.57
C ARG A 235 -22.31 -14.36 21.87
N THR A 236 -21.00 -14.66 21.81
CA THR A 236 -20.19 -14.89 23.01
C THR A 236 -19.26 -13.73 23.41
N LYS A 237 -18.78 -12.94 22.43
CA LYS A 237 -17.72 -11.94 22.65
C LYS A 237 -18.07 -10.54 22.12
N ARG A 238 -18.80 -10.42 21.00
CA ARG A 238 -19.07 -9.13 20.33
C ARG A 238 -20.55 -8.93 19.94
N PRO A 239 -21.46 -8.81 20.92
CA PRO A 239 -22.90 -8.70 20.63
C PRO A 239 -23.30 -7.41 19.90
N GLN A 240 -22.44 -6.38 19.93
CA GLN A 240 -22.64 -5.10 19.25
C GLN A 240 -22.37 -5.13 17.74
N THR A 241 -21.77 -6.21 17.22
CA THR A 241 -21.50 -6.35 15.78
C THR A 241 -22.79 -6.29 14.96
N GLN A 242 -22.78 -5.46 13.91
CA GLN A 242 -23.89 -5.27 12.97
C GLN A 242 -23.55 -5.80 11.57
N TRP A 243 -22.27 -5.79 11.23
CA TRP A 243 -21.75 -6.20 9.92
C TRP A 243 -20.61 -7.19 10.11
N VAL A 244 -20.67 -8.27 9.34
CA VAL A 244 -19.52 -9.16 9.15
C VAL A 244 -18.97 -8.99 7.76
N SER A 245 -17.65 -9.07 7.63
CA SER A 245 -16.98 -8.95 6.34
C SER A 245 -16.10 -10.17 6.08
N PHE A 246 -16.36 -10.87 5.00
CA PHE A 246 -15.52 -11.96 4.53
C PHE A 246 -14.44 -11.37 3.61
N ILE A 247 -13.18 -11.67 3.89
CA ILE A 247 -12.02 -11.12 3.20
C ILE A 247 -10.93 -12.19 3.01
N ASP A 248 -9.99 -11.93 2.10
CA ASP A 248 -8.73 -12.66 2.02
C ASP A 248 -7.68 -12.00 2.93
N ASP A 249 -6.57 -12.70 3.19
CA ASP A 249 -5.54 -12.19 4.10
C ASP A 249 -4.69 -11.07 3.49
N ASP A 250 -4.63 -10.96 2.17
CA ASP A 250 -4.10 -9.82 1.42
C ASP A 250 -5.18 -8.82 0.95
N THR A 251 -6.40 -8.85 1.51
CA THR A 251 -7.32 -7.71 1.40
C THR A 251 -6.81 -6.54 2.23
N PHE A 252 -6.56 -5.41 1.58
CA PHE A 252 -6.02 -4.20 2.20
C PHE A 252 -7.04 -3.07 2.21
N TRP A 253 -7.30 -2.48 3.38
CA TRP A 253 -8.22 -1.36 3.54
C TRP A 253 -7.47 -0.04 3.69
N LEU A 254 -7.87 0.99 2.92
CA LEU A 254 -7.33 2.34 3.08
C LEU A 254 -7.81 2.99 4.39
N SER A 255 -9.10 2.85 4.72
CA SER A 255 -9.71 3.45 5.91
C SER A 255 -10.98 2.71 6.36
N LEU A 256 -10.85 1.84 7.38
CA LEU A 256 -12.04 1.21 7.99
C LEU A 256 -13.04 2.18 8.63
N PRO A 257 -12.62 3.31 9.24
CA PRO A 257 -13.57 4.33 9.67
C PRO A 257 -14.44 4.88 8.52
N THR A 258 -13.87 5.05 7.32
CA THR A 258 -14.64 5.47 6.13
C THR A 258 -15.65 4.39 5.73
N VAL A 259 -15.21 3.14 5.68
CA VAL A 259 -16.08 1.98 5.39
C VAL A 259 -17.24 1.90 6.40
N ALA A 260 -16.96 2.10 7.69
CA ALA A 260 -17.98 2.11 8.74
C ALA A 260 -19.00 3.24 8.52
N GLU A 261 -18.56 4.44 8.14
CA GLU A 261 -19.46 5.55 7.86
C GLU A 261 -20.36 5.30 6.64
N GLU A 262 -19.87 4.64 5.60
CA GLU A 262 -20.68 4.25 4.44
C GLU A 262 -21.71 3.17 4.78
N LEU A 263 -21.34 2.19 5.61
CA LEU A 263 -22.27 1.15 6.06
C LEU A 263 -23.43 1.69 6.91
N LYS A 264 -23.29 2.86 7.55
CA LYS A 264 -24.39 3.52 8.31
C LYS A 264 -25.54 3.97 7.42
N LEU A 265 -25.33 4.08 6.10
CA LEU A 265 -26.38 4.43 5.16
C LEU A 265 -27.41 3.29 5.00
N PHE A 266 -27.07 2.08 5.43
CA PHE A 266 -27.91 0.90 5.31
C PHE A 266 -28.68 0.61 6.61
N ASP A 267 -29.94 0.23 6.46
CA ASP A 267 -30.81 -0.18 7.57
C ASP A 267 -30.38 -1.55 8.10
N VAL A 268 -29.65 -1.57 9.21
CA VAL A 268 -29.06 -2.78 9.82
C VAL A 268 -30.09 -3.81 10.29
N THR A 269 -31.39 -3.47 10.33
CA THR A 269 -32.46 -4.44 10.65
C THR A 269 -32.86 -5.31 9.47
N LYS A 270 -32.35 -5.02 8.26
CA LYS A 270 -32.61 -5.75 7.03
C LYS A 270 -31.44 -6.62 6.63
N LYS A 271 -31.72 -7.63 5.80
CA LYS A 271 -30.72 -8.45 5.14
C LYS A 271 -30.03 -7.62 4.06
N HIS A 272 -28.70 -7.55 4.12
CA HIS A 272 -27.87 -6.88 3.14
C HIS A 272 -26.71 -7.78 2.75
N TYR A 273 -26.47 -7.86 1.45
CA TYR A 273 -25.33 -8.51 0.83
C TYR A 273 -24.64 -7.48 -0.05
N ILE A 274 -23.46 -7.01 0.35
CA ILE A 274 -22.76 -5.88 -0.27
C ILE A 274 -21.34 -6.31 -0.62
N GLY A 275 -20.87 -5.95 -1.80
CA GLY A 275 -19.50 -6.24 -2.26
C GLY A 275 -19.26 -5.76 -3.67
N SER A 276 -18.22 -6.23 -4.35
CA SER A 276 -17.99 -5.96 -5.78
C SER A 276 -17.86 -7.23 -6.59
N LEU A 277 -18.18 -7.12 -7.88
CA LEU A 277 -17.72 -8.09 -8.88
C LEU A 277 -16.22 -7.91 -9.11
N SER A 278 -15.57 -8.94 -9.66
CA SER A 278 -14.23 -8.79 -10.25
C SER A 278 -14.23 -7.73 -11.35
N GLU A 279 -13.13 -7.00 -11.50
CA GLU A 279 -12.94 -6.09 -12.63
C GLU A 279 -12.78 -6.86 -13.94
N ALA A 280 -12.35 -8.12 -13.88
CA ALA A 280 -12.19 -8.98 -15.04
C ALA A 280 -13.51 -9.72 -15.34
N HIS A 281 -14.20 -9.38 -16.43
CA HIS A 281 -15.50 -9.96 -16.78
C HIS A 281 -15.44 -11.49 -16.89
N TRP A 282 -14.32 -12.08 -17.34
CA TRP A 282 -14.21 -13.54 -17.48
C TRP A 282 -14.22 -14.26 -16.11
N GLN A 283 -13.81 -13.57 -15.03
CA GLN A 283 -13.95 -14.10 -13.69
C GLN A 283 -15.42 -14.11 -13.27
N VAL A 284 -16.16 -13.05 -13.62
CA VAL A 284 -17.62 -12.97 -13.41
C VAL A 284 -18.34 -14.04 -14.22
N ASP A 285 -17.95 -14.26 -15.48
CA ASP A 285 -18.50 -15.31 -16.35
C ASP A 285 -18.24 -16.72 -15.79
N THR A 286 -17.08 -16.92 -15.16
CA THR A 286 -16.65 -18.22 -14.62
C THR A 286 -17.27 -18.53 -13.25
N PHE A 287 -17.25 -17.56 -12.34
CA PHE A 287 -17.62 -17.76 -10.94
C PHE A 287 -19.03 -17.27 -10.60
N GLY A 288 -19.61 -16.44 -11.45
CA GLY A 288 -20.96 -15.90 -11.32
C GLY A 288 -21.00 -14.46 -10.81
N HIS A 289 -22.20 -13.91 -10.77
CA HIS A 289 -22.48 -12.56 -10.27
C HIS A 289 -22.55 -12.56 -8.73
N ILE A 290 -21.40 -12.77 -8.11
CA ILE A 290 -21.21 -12.84 -6.65
C ILE A 290 -20.31 -11.68 -6.19
N ALA A 291 -20.34 -11.38 -4.89
CA ALA A 291 -19.31 -10.54 -4.30
C ALA A 291 -18.01 -11.36 -4.21
N PHE A 292 -16.95 -10.84 -4.82
CA PHE A 292 -15.64 -11.49 -4.79
C PHE A 292 -14.96 -11.26 -3.44
N GLY A 293 -14.43 -12.35 -2.87
CA GLY A 293 -13.96 -12.38 -1.47
C GLY A 293 -12.84 -11.39 -1.18
N GLY A 294 -11.84 -11.35 -2.05
CA GLY A 294 -10.66 -10.49 -1.88
C GLY A 294 -10.96 -8.99 -1.89
N ALA A 295 -11.97 -8.54 -2.65
CA ALA A 295 -12.46 -7.16 -2.60
C ALA A 295 -13.14 -6.83 -1.26
N GLY A 296 -13.62 -7.84 -0.54
CA GLY A 296 -14.37 -7.73 0.70
C GLY A 296 -15.88 -7.84 0.48
N VAL A 297 -16.51 -8.69 1.30
CA VAL A 297 -17.93 -9.01 1.23
C VAL A 297 -18.60 -8.69 2.55
N PHE A 298 -19.49 -7.69 2.58
CA PHE A 298 -20.24 -7.33 3.78
C PHE A 298 -21.60 -7.99 3.82
N VAL A 299 -21.89 -8.61 4.96
CA VAL A 299 -23.16 -9.27 5.28
C VAL A 299 -23.70 -8.66 6.56
N SER A 300 -24.95 -8.19 6.53
CA SER A 300 -25.61 -7.70 7.75
C SER A 300 -25.97 -8.85 8.68
N LYS A 301 -26.04 -8.58 9.98
CA LYS A 301 -26.39 -9.60 10.98
C LYS A 301 -27.68 -10.38 10.66
N PRO A 302 -28.81 -9.76 10.24
CA PRO A 302 -30.00 -10.53 9.87
C PRO A 302 -29.79 -11.51 8.71
N LEU A 303 -28.88 -11.22 7.77
CA LEU A 303 -28.54 -12.16 6.71
C LEU A 303 -27.61 -13.26 7.23
N LEU A 304 -26.66 -12.92 8.11
CA LEU A 304 -25.81 -13.91 8.77
C LEU A 304 -26.63 -14.93 9.56
N ASP A 305 -27.67 -14.50 10.28
CA ASP A 305 -28.55 -15.39 11.05
C ASP A 305 -29.22 -16.44 10.14
N VAL A 306 -29.61 -16.06 8.91
CA VAL A 306 -30.13 -17.00 7.90
C VAL A 306 -29.04 -17.96 7.42
N LEU A 307 -27.83 -17.45 7.17
CA LEU A 307 -26.72 -18.31 6.74
C LEU A 307 -26.32 -19.32 7.82
N GLU A 308 -26.38 -18.96 9.10
CA GLU A 308 -26.14 -19.88 10.22
C GLU A 308 -27.21 -21.00 10.25
N GLU A 309 -28.49 -20.68 10.03
CA GLU A 309 -29.58 -21.66 10.00
C GLU A 309 -29.36 -22.76 8.92
N TYR A 310 -28.83 -22.37 7.76
CA TYR A 310 -28.58 -23.27 6.62
C TYR A 310 -27.10 -23.66 6.48
N TYR A 311 -26.29 -23.45 7.52
CA TYR A 311 -24.84 -23.64 7.46
C TYR A 311 -24.45 -25.04 7.02
N ASP A 312 -24.95 -26.09 7.71
CA ASP A 312 -24.59 -27.48 7.41
C ASP A 312 -24.93 -27.87 5.97
N GLU A 313 -26.08 -27.41 5.47
CA GLU A 313 -26.50 -27.67 4.10
C GLU A 313 -25.57 -26.97 3.11
N CYS A 314 -25.38 -25.66 3.24
CA CYS A 314 -24.53 -24.89 2.32
C CYS A 314 -23.06 -25.33 2.37
N GLN A 315 -22.55 -25.69 3.56
CA GLN A 315 -21.19 -26.19 3.75
C GLN A 315 -20.98 -27.52 3.01
N SER A 316 -22.00 -28.39 2.98
CA SER A 316 -21.97 -29.70 2.29
C SER A 316 -21.88 -29.62 0.76
N TRP A 317 -22.12 -28.44 0.17
CA TRP A 317 -22.06 -28.26 -1.27
C TRP A 317 -20.62 -28.21 -1.75
N GLY A 318 -20.17 -29.23 -2.48
CA GLY A 318 -19.01 -29.20 -3.37
C GLY A 318 -17.70 -28.59 -2.84
N GLU A 319 -16.73 -28.46 -3.76
CA GLU A 319 -15.38 -27.93 -3.49
C GLU A 319 -15.17 -26.55 -4.15
N GLN A 320 -16.25 -25.86 -4.51
CA GLN A 320 -16.18 -24.54 -5.11
C GLN A 320 -15.47 -23.52 -4.19
N PRO A 321 -14.90 -22.44 -4.77
CA PRO A 321 -14.34 -21.33 -3.99
C PRO A 321 -15.31 -20.80 -2.91
N GLY A 322 -14.73 -20.28 -1.84
CA GLY A 322 -15.45 -19.91 -0.63
C GLY A 322 -16.49 -18.81 -0.80
N ASP A 323 -16.14 -17.77 -1.53
CA ASP A 323 -17.02 -16.67 -1.90
C ASP A 323 -18.13 -17.11 -2.87
N GLN A 324 -17.81 -18.02 -3.80
CA GLN A 324 -18.81 -18.66 -4.65
C GLN A 324 -19.82 -19.46 -3.83
N LYS A 325 -19.36 -20.24 -2.84
CA LYS A 325 -20.24 -20.98 -1.91
C LYS A 325 -21.11 -20.03 -1.09
N LEU A 326 -20.54 -18.94 -0.56
CA LEU A 326 -21.29 -17.90 0.16
C LEU A 326 -22.38 -17.27 -0.71
N GLY A 327 -22.02 -16.81 -1.92
CA GLY A 327 -22.95 -16.20 -2.85
C GLY A 327 -24.10 -17.13 -3.26
N GLN A 328 -23.81 -18.41 -3.51
CA GLN A 328 -24.83 -19.43 -3.80
C GLN A 328 -25.76 -19.65 -2.60
N CYS A 329 -25.24 -19.68 -1.38
CA CYS A 329 -26.05 -19.88 -0.17
C CYS A 329 -26.99 -18.69 0.05
N ILE A 330 -26.49 -17.46 -0.12
CA ILE A 330 -27.29 -16.23 -0.07
C ILE A 330 -28.36 -16.23 -1.17
N GLN A 331 -28.02 -16.64 -2.39
CA GLN A 331 -29.00 -16.72 -3.48
C GLN A 331 -30.10 -17.74 -3.18
N ARG A 332 -29.76 -18.87 -2.56
CA ARG A 332 -30.70 -19.97 -2.30
C ARG A 332 -31.61 -19.71 -1.10
N TYR A 333 -31.05 -19.22 -0.01
CA TYR A 333 -31.74 -19.09 1.30
C TYR A 333 -31.85 -17.65 1.78
N GLY A 334 -30.91 -16.80 1.40
CA GLY A 334 -30.84 -15.41 1.85
C GLY A 334 -31.88 -14.49 1.21
N ASP A 335 -32.41 -14.78 0.02
CA ASP A 335 -33.32 -13.89 -0.75
C ASP A 335 -32.87 -12.42 -0.67
N THR A 336 -31.59 -12.19 -0.91
CA THR A 336 -30.93 -10.89 -0.77
C THR A 336 -30.00 -10.67 -1.96
N PRO A 337 -30.37 -9.80 -2.92
CA PRO A 337 -29.53 -9.54 -4.09
C PRO A 337 -28.25 -8.81 -3.68
N LEU A 338 -27.19 -9.02 -4.47
CA LEU A 338 -25.92 -8.32 -4.30
C LEU A 338 -26.11 -6.82 -4.58
N THR A 339 -25.73 -6.00 -3.61
CA THR A 339 -25.55 -4.56 -3.76
C THR A 339 -24.09 -4.27 -4.10
N LEU A 340 -23.85 -3.69 -5.27
CA LEU A 340 -22.49 -3.39 -5.72
C LEU A 340 -21.91 -2.16 -5.02
N TRP A 341 -20.69 -2.29 -4.51
CA TRP A 341 -19.88 -1.22 -3.93
C TRP A 341 -18.67 -0.94 -4.85
N PRO A 342 -18.71 0.14 -5.65
CA PRO A 342 -17.75 0.34 -6.73
C PRO A 342 -16.31 0.68 -6.32
N SER A 343 -16.04 0.98 -5.05
CA SER A 343 -14.71 1.30 -4.54
C SER A 343 -13.99 0.10 -3.89
N LEU A 344 -14.63 -1.07 -3.88
CA LEU A 344 -13.99 -2.32 -3.47
C LEU A 344 -13.37 -2.98 -4.69
N TYR A 345 -12.07 -3.28 -4.63
CA TYR A 345 -11.33 -3.80 -5.78
C TYR A 345 -10.78 -5.21 -5.53
N GLN A 346 -11.17 -6.14 -6.39
CA GLN A 346 -10.68 -7.53 -6.38
C GLN A 346 -9.28 -7.62 -7.01
N MET A 347 -9.01 -6.74 -7.99
CA MET A 347 -7.72 -6.61 -8.68
C MET A 347 -7.25 -7.92 -9.32
N ASP A 348 -8.14 -8.62 -10.03
CA ASP A 348 -7.80 -9.82 -10.81
C ASP A 348 -6.97 -9.45 -12.07
N MET A 349 -5.79 -8.85 -11.85
CA MET A 349 -4.89 -8.28 -12.85
C MET A 349 -3.44 -8.69 -12.58
N LYS A 350 -2.61 -8.76 -13.63
CA LYS A 350 -1.17 -9.09 -13.53
C LYS A 350 -0.28 -8.03 -14.16
N GLY A 351 0.97 -8.03 -13.72
CA GLY A 351 2.00 -7.10 -14.18
C GLY A 351 1.92 -5.72 -13.51
N GLU A 352 2.21 -4.67 -14.27
CA GLU A 352 2.24 -3.28 -13.78
C GLU A 352 0.82 -2.70 -13.75
N VAL A 353 0.11 -2.83 -12.64
CA VAL A 353 -1.25 -2.28 -12.45
C VAL A 353 -1.29 -0.77 -12.15
N ASP A 354 -0.26 -0.03 -12.58
CA ASP A 354 -0.06 1.41 -12.31
C ASP A 354 -1.27 2.27 -12.64
N GLY A 355 -1.94 2.01 -13.76
CA GLY A 355 -3.05 2.81 -14.23
C GLY A 355 -4.24 2.83 -13.28
N VAL A 356 -4.46 1.78 -12.48
CA VAL A 356 -5.51 1.74 -11.45
C VAL A 356 -5.17 2.70 -10.31
N TYR A 357 -3.93 2.68 -9.83
CA TYR A 357 -3.49 3.55 -8.75
C TYR A 357 -3.43 5.03 -9.17
N GLU A 358 -3.09 5.31 -10.42
CA GLU A 358 -3.02 6.66 -10.99
C GLU A 358 -4.37 7.16 -11.53
N SER A 359 -5.44 6.38 -11.42
CA SER A 359 -6.75 6.67 -12.04
C SER A 359 -7.52 7.79 -11.36
N GLY A 360 -7.20 8.13 -10.11
CA GLY A 360 -8.01 9.05 -9.29
C GLY A 360 -9.37 8.50 -8.87
N ARG A 361 -9.62 7.20 -9.11
CA ARG A 361 -10.83 6.54 -8.63
C ARG A 361 -10.78 6.37 -7.12
N LYS A 362 -11.95 6.39 -6.50
CA LYS A 362 -12.08 6.06 -5.08
C LYS A 362 -11.82 4.56 -4.88
N ILE A 363 -10.89 4.25 -4.00
CA ILE A 363 -10.48 2.89 -3.62
C ILE A 363 -10.61 2.78 -2.11
N GLU A 364 -11.42 1.86 -1.61
CA GLU A 364 -11.57 1.59 -0.17
C GLU A 364 -10.87 0.29 0.21
N SER A 365 -10.93 -0.72 -0.67
CA SER A 365 -10.14 -1.95 -0.55
C SER A 365 -9.33 -2.23 -1.81
N LEU A 366 -8.20 -2.90 -1.61
CA LEU A 366 -7.32 -3.40 -2.65
C LEU A 366 -7.03 -4.87 -2.39
N HIS A 367 -6.89 -5.61 -3.47
CA HIS A 367 -6.55 -7.02 -3.40
C HIS A 367 -5.52 -7.41 -4.45
N HIS A 368 -5.06 -8.65 -4.30
CA HIS A 368 -3.94 -9.37 -4.87
C HIS A 368 -2.57 -8.66 -4.92
N TRP A 369 -2.38 -7.55 -4.21
CA TRP A 369 -1.13 -6.77 -4.17
C TRP A 369 0.10 -7.51 -3.65
N ASN A 370 -0.08 -8.71 -3.08
CA ASN A 370 0.99 -9.58 -2.59
C ASN A 370 0.97 -10.98 -3.21
N SER A 371 0.23 -11.18 -4.31
CA SER A 371 0.03 -12.50 -4.90
C SER A 371 0.03 -12.49 -6.43
N TRP A 372 -0.88 -11.74 -7.08
CA TRP A 372 -0.94 -11.68 -8.55
C TRP A 372 -0.05 -10.58 -9.12
N TYR A 373 0.09 -9.50 -8.37
CA TYR A 373 1.08 -8.46 -8.58
C TYR A 373 1.73 -8.13 -7.23
N SER A 374 2.80 -7.33 -7.25
CA SER A 374 3.54 -6.98 -6.04
C SER A 374 3.58 -5.47 -5.89
N LYS A 375 2.89 -4.93 -4.88
CA LYS A 375 2.96 -3.52 -4.51
C LYS A 375 3.08 -3.36 -3.00
N ASP A 376 4.05 -2.59 -2.53
CA ASP A 376 4.19 -2.27 -1.11
C ASP A 376 3.12 -1.26 -0.68
N VAL A 377 1.95 -1.77 -0.29
CA VAL A 377 0.80 -0.95 0.12
C VAL A 377 1.05 -0.18 1.43
N VAL A 378 1.94 -0.68 2.30
CA VAL A 378 2.28 -0.02 3.58
C VAL A 378 3.19 1.19 3.32
N LYS A 379 4.17 1.05 2.43
CA LYS A 379 4.98 2.17 1.97
C LYS A 379 4.12 3.23 1.26
N MET A 380 3.22 2.80 0.39
CA MET A 380 2.26 3.70 -0.29
C MET A 380 1.43 4.51 0.71
N THR A 381 0.93 3.90 1.79
CA THR A 381 0.08 4.58 2.77
C THR A 381 0.84 5.35 3.85
N THR A 382 2.17 5.38 3.83
CA THR A 382 2.97 6.07 4.87
C THR A 382 2.59 7.55 5.01
N VAL A 383 2.16 8.20 3.93
CA VAL A 383 1.67 9.60 3.94
C VAL A 383 0.45 9.83 4.83
N ALA A 384 -0.34 8.80 5.09
CA ALA A 384 -1.47 8.90 6.01
C ALA A 384 -1.05 9.39 7.41
N ALA A 385 0.20 9.10 7.81
CA ALA A 385 0.76 9.59 9.06
C ALA A 385 0.91 11.13 9.11
N ALA A 386 0.97 11.84 7.99
CA ALA A 386 1.02 13.31 7.97
C ALA A 386 -0.30 13.93 7.49
N ALA A 387 -0.94 13.32 6.49
CA ALA A 387 -2.03 13.93 5.73
C ALA A 387 -3.39 13.20 5.85
N GLY A 388 -3.49 12.17 6.71
CA GLY A 388 -4.71 11.38 6.89
C GLY A 388 -4.90 10.29 5.84
N ARG A 389 -5.69 9.26 6.15
CA ARG A 389 -5.87 8.06 5.32
C ARG A 389 -6.51 8.36 3.97
N ARG A 390 -7.43 9.33 3.93
CA ARG A 390 -8.10 9.78 2.69
C ARG A 390 -7.19 10.62 1.76
N SER A 391 -5.95 10.92 2.18
CA SER A 391 -4.97 11.58 1.30
C SER A 391 -4.23 10.63 0.38
N VAL A 392 -4.23 9.33 0.70
CA VAL A 392 -3.54 8.30 -0.08
C VAL A 392 -4.19 8.20 -1.46
N LEU A 393 -3.37 8.17 -2.52
CA LEU A 393 -3.77 8.14 -3.94
C LEU A 393 -4.57 9.36 -4.44
N ARG A 394 -4.73 10.43 -3.65
CA ARG A 394 -5.21 11.71 -4.18
C ARG A 394 -4.21 12.27 -5.20
N ARG A 395 -4.75 13.00 -6.18
CA ARG A 395 -3.97 13.51 -7.31
C ARG A 395 -3.97 15.02 -7.40
N TRP A 396 -2.80 15.58 -7.69
CA TRP A 396 -2.63 17.00 -7.96
C TRP A 396 -1.96 17.23 -9.31
N VAL A 397 -2.40 18.24 -10.05
CA VAL A 397 -1.73 18.78 -11.23
C VAL A 397 -1.08 20.12 -10.87
N PHE A 398 0.17 20.33 -11.29
CA PHE A 398 0.94 21.53 -10.95
C PHE A 398 2.06 21.80 -11.95
N ASP A 399 2.76 22.93 -11.77
CA ASP A 399 3.88 23.39 -12.62
C ASP A 399 3.53 23.33 -14.11
N GLN A 400 2.38 23.92 -14.44
CA GLN A 400 1.86 23.98 -15.80
C GLN A 400 2.53 25.13 -16.56
N GLU A 401 3.21 24.79 -17.65
CA GLU A 401 3.94 25.75 -18.49
C GLU A 401 3.55 25.57 -19.95
N GLU A 402 3.47 26.69 -20.68
CA GLU A 402 3.22 26.72 -22.11
C GLU A 402 4.33 27.50 -22.81
N ILE A 403 5.10 26.79 -23.65
CA ILE A 403 6.23 27.33 -24.38
C ILE A 403 5.82 27.54 -25.83
N VAL A 404 5.63 28.81 -26.23
CA VAL A 404 5.26 29.17 -27.60
C VAL A 404 6.50 29.22 -28.50
N ASN A 405 6.49 28.43 -29.57
CA ASN A 405 7.49 28.51 -30.62
C ASN A 405 7.21 29.74 -31.51
N ASN A 406 8.03 30.77 -31.36
CA ASN A 406 7.92 32.03 -32.11
C ASN A 406 7.96 31.87 -33.64
N SER A 407 8.50 30.76 -34.16
CA SER A 407 8.59 30.51 -35.60
C SER A 407 7.35 29.83 -36.17
N THR A 408 6.72 28.93 -35.41
CA THR A 408 5.55 28.16 -35.86
C THR A 408 4.22 28.70 -35.32
N GLY A 409 4.28 29.54 -34.27
CA GLY A 409 3.10 30.03 -33.54
C GLY A 409 2.40 28.96 -32.71
N LYS A 410 2.98 27.76 -32.60
CA LYS A 410 2.43 26.63 -31.85
C LYS A 410 3.08 26.55 -30.47
N SER A 411 2.40 25.93 -29.52
CA SER A 411 2.90 25.78 -28.16
C SER A 411 3.19 24.33 -27.79
N THR A 412 4.26 24.14 -27.02
CA THR A 412 4.53 22.90 -26.28
C THR A 412 4.07 23.13 -24.85
N ARG A 413 3.29 22.21 -24.29
CA ARG A 413 2.79 22.31 -22.91
C ARG A 413 3.43 21.26 -22.03
N THR A 414 3.85 21.65 -20.83
CA THR A 414 4.36 20.72 -19.83
C THR A 414 3.64 20.90 -18.51
N PHE A 415 3.40 19.80 -17.81
CA PHE A 415 2.79 19.82 -16.48
C PHE A 415 3.12 18.54 -15.72
N TRP A 416 2.93 18.57 -14.40
CA TRP A 416 3.15 17.43 -13.54
C TRP A 416 1.83 16.91 -12.98
N VAL A 417 1.72 15.60 -12.82
CA VAL A 417 0.66 14.95 -12.05
C VAL A 417 1.30 14.15 -10.93
N PHE A 418 0.94 14.48 -9.70
CA PHE A 418 1.36 13.78 -8.50
C PHE A 418 0.23 12.92 -7.97
N THR A 419 0.45 11.60 -7.92
CA THR A 419 -0.42 10.63 -7.24
C THR A 419 0.21 10.27 -5.90
N ASN A 420 -0.38 10.75 -4.81
CA ASN A 420 0.25 10.70 -3.49
C ASN A 420 0.43 9.29 -2.94
N GLY A 421 1.66 8.96 -2.59
CA GLY A 421 2.04 7.59 -2.20
C GLY A 421 2.32 6.66 -3.38
N TYR A 422 2.31 7.16 -4.62
CA TYR A 422 2.46 6.30 -5.79
C TYR A 422 3.48 6.79 -6.82
N SER A 423 3.25 7.96 -7.43
CA SER A 423 4.06 8.45 -8.54
C SER A 423 4.03 9.97 -8.71
N LEU A 424 5.07 10.50 -9.37
CA LEU A 424 5.04 11.79 -10.05
C LEU A 424 5.27 11.55 -11.55
N VAL A 425 4.42 12.11 -12.39
CA VAL A 425 4.52 11.98 -13.85
C VAL A 425 4.59 13.37 -14.48
N LYS A 426 5.66 13.64 -15.22
CA LYS A 426 5.77 14.83 -16.07
C LYS A 426 5.20 14.50 -17.45
N TYR A 427 4.21 15.26 -17.86
CA TYR A 427 3.63 15.20 -19.20
C TYR A 427 4.22 16.33 -20.05
N THR A 428 4.64 16.01 -21.26
CA THR A 428 5.09 16.98 -22.26
C THR A 428 4.30 16.78 -23.55
N TYR A 429 3.46 17.74 -23.89
CA TYR A 429 2.62 17.73 -25.09
C TYR A 429 3.34 18.50 -26.20
N GLY A 430 3.58 17.83 -27.31
CA GLY A 430 4.19 18.46 -28.48
C GLY A 430 3.26 19.46 -29.18
N GLU A 431 3.83 20.26 -30.09
CA GLU A 431 3.16 21.37 -30.79
C GLU A 431 1.84 21.03 -31.52
N ASN A 432 1.58 19.77 -31.83
CA ASN A 432 0.39 19.32 -32.56
C ASN A 432 -0.56 18.48 -31.70
N THR A 433 -0.28 18.38 -30.40
CA THR A 433 -1.02 17.53 -29.48
C THR A 433 -2.19 18.32 -28.91
N PRO A 434 -3.44 17.84 -29.05
CA PRO A 434 -4.60 18.48 -28.44
C PRO A 434 -4.48 18.58 -26.91
N ASP A 435 -5.05 19.62 -26.30
CA ASP A 435 -5.08 19.78 -24.84
C ASP A 435 -5.82 18.62 -24.13
N ASP A 436 -6.79 18.02 -24.81
CA ASP A 436 -7.58 16.88 -24.36
C ASP A 436 -6.98 15.52 -24.78
N ALA A 437 -5.72 15.48 -25.22
CA ALA A 437 -5.06 14.24 -25.68
C ALA A 437 -5.02 13.13 -24.62
N ILE A 438 -5.05 13.48 -23.33
CA ILE A 438 -5.17 12.55 -22.22
C ILE A 438 -6.40 12.92 -21.41
N ASP A 439 -7.30 11.95 -21.29
CA ASP A 439 -8.42 11.99 -20.37
C ASP A 439 -7.99 11.42 -19.02
N PHE A 440 -7.97 12.25 -17.97
CA PHE A 440 -7.56 11.87 -16.62
C PHE A 440 -8.63 11.18 -15.79
N ASP A 441 -9.86 11.06 -16.31
CA ASP A 441 -10.94 10.28 -15.71
C ASP A 441 -10.94 8.82 -16.21
N HIS A 442 -10.29 8.55 -17.35
CA HIS A 442 -10.05 7.18 -17.84
C HIS A 442 -8.84 6.52 -17.17
N THR A 443 -9.00 5.23 -16.87
CA THR A 443 -7.91 4.41 -16.31
C THR A 443 -6.91 4.06 -17.40
N GLU A 444 -5.61 4.26 -17.13
CA GLU A 444 -4.56 3.85 -18.07
C GLU A 444 -4.45 2.33 -18.14
N LYS A 445 -4.42 1.77 -19.36
CA LYS A 445 -4.21 0.34 -19.54
C LYS A 445 -2.74 -0.02 -19.36
N THR A 446 -2.39 -0.53 -18.17
CA THR A 446 -0.98 -0.87 -17.83
C THR A 446 -0.74 -2.34 -17.51
N TRP A 447 -1.76 -3.10 -17.13
CA TRP A 447 -1.66 -4.54 -16.82
C TRP A 447 -1.50 -5.42 -18.09
N GLU A 448 -1.27 -6.72 -17.92
CA GLU A 448 -0.95 -7.63 -19.03
C GLU A 448 -2.17 -8.11 -19.84
N GLU A 449 -3.31 -8.31 -19.18
CA GLU A 449 -4.47 -8.97 -19.79
C GLU A 449 -5.24 -8.08 -20.79
N ASP A 450 -6.19 -8.64 -21.55
CA ASP A 450 -6.95 -7.91 -22.56
C ASP A 450 -7.78 -6.75 -21.95
N PRO A 451 -7.68 -5.51 -22.45
CA PRO A 451 -8.44 -4.37 -21.93
C PRO A 451 -9.96 -4.55 -21.97
N ARG A 452 -10.50 -5.24 -22.99
CA ARG A 452 -11.95 -5.48 -23.15
C ARG A 452 -12.54 -6.23 -21.96
N GLY A 453 -11.67 -7.00 -21.29
CA GLY A 453 -11.86 -7.64 -20.00
C GLY A 453 -12.47 -6.79 -18.90
N TYR A 454 -12.13 -5.49 -18.91
CA TYR A 454 -12.22 -4.64 -17.73
C TYR A 454 -13.08 -3.40 -17.93
N GLU A 455 -13.43 -3.07 -19.18
CA GLU A 455 -14.17 -1.85 -19.51
C GLU A 455 -15.57 -1.84 -18.91
N GLU A 456 -16.19 -3.01 -18.66
CA GLU A 456 -17.48 -3.10 -17.97
C GLU A 456 -17.40 -2.51 -16.56
N ARG A 457 -16.31 -2.78 -15.84
CA ARG A 457 -16.16 -2.37 -14.44
C ARG A 457 -15.41 -1.04 -14.26
N LEU A 458 -14.40 -0.80 -15.10
CA LEU A 458 -13.52 0.38 -15.02
C LEU A 458 -14.01 1.53 -15.91
N GLY A 459 -14.90 1.27 -16.86
CA GLY A 459 -15.24 2.21 -17.93
C GLY A 459 -14.19 2.21 -19.04
N PRO A 460 -14.28 3.14 -20.01
CA PRO A 460 -13.33 3.21 -21.10
C PRO A 460 -11.89 3.39 -20.59
N LEU A 461 -10.96 2.69 -21.24
CA LEU A 461 -9.55 2.72 -20.87
C LEU A 461 -8.78 3.61 -21.85
N ARG A 462 -7.76 4.32 -21.33
CA ARG A 462 -6.81 5.07 -22.15
C ARG A 462 -5.54 4.24 -22.41
N PRO A 463 -4.92 4.34 -23.59
CA PRO A 463 -3.70 3.59 -23.89
C PRO A 463 -2.51 4.03 -23.04
N LYS A 464 -1.53 3.14 -22.85
CA LYS A 464 -0.26 3.49 -22.19
C LYS A 464 0.56 4.50 -22.99
N GLU A 465 0.44 4.55 -24.31
CA GLU A 465 1.18 5.51 -25.15
C GLU A 465 0.22 6.39 -25.93
N HIS A 466 0.49 7.70 -25.95
CA HIS A 466 -0.31 8.69 -26.67
C HIS A 466 0.58 9.41 -27.69
N ASN A 467 0.10 9.52 -28.94
CA ASN A 467 0.87 10.20 -29.97
C ASN A 467 1.07 11.68 -29.63
N GLY A 468 2.32 12.14 -29.67
CA GLY A 468 2.67 13.53 -29.35
C GLY A 468 2.70 13.85 -27.85
N VAL A 469 2.57 12.86 -26.96
CA VAL A 469 2.74 13.04 -25.51
C VAL A 469 3.95 12.23 -25.04
N LEU A 470 4.92 12.91 -24.45
CA LEU A 470 6.02 12.28 -23.72
C LEU A 470 5.66 12.22 -22.22
N LYS A 471 5.96 11.08 -21.58
CA LYS A 471 5.68 10.83 -20.16
C LYS A 471 6.95 10.37 -19.45
N ASP A 472 7.45 11.20 -18.54
CA ASP A 472 8.52 10.82 -17.63
C ASP A 472 7.91 10.49 -16.26
N ARG A 473 8.13 9.27 -15.76
CA ARG A 473 7.50 8.76 -14.54
C ARG A 473 8.55 8.49 -13.45
N TRP A 474 8.33 9.05 -12.26
CA TRP A 474 9.03 8.72 -11.02
C TRP A 474 8.11 7.93 -10.12
N LEU A 475 8.51 6.73 -9.72
CA LEU A 475 7.72 5.84 -8.86
C LEU A 475 8.19 5.96 -7.41
N LEU A 476 7.25 5.82 -6.46
CA LEU A 476 7.59 5.77 -5.03
C LEU A 476 8.55 4.61 -4.78
N LYS A 477 9.78 4.96 -4.38
CA LYS A 477 10.82 4.01 -4.02
C LYS A 477 10.87 3.80 -2.51
N GLU A 478 10.82 4.89 -1.74
CA GLU A 478 10.97 4.86 -0.29
C GLU A 478 10.04 5.88 0.39
N ALA A 479 9.61 5.56 1.62
CA ALA A 479 8.83 6.46 2.45
C ALA A 479 9.19 6.29 3.93
N TYR A 480 9.40 7.39 4.64
CA TYR A 480 9.84 7.38 6.03
C TYR A 480 9.08 8.41 6.87
N VAL A 481 8.81 8.07 8.13
CA VAL A 481 8.32 9.01 9.14
C VAL A 481 9.51 9.53 9.95
N VAL A 482 9.73 10.84 9.97
CA VAL A 482 10.80 11.49 10.75
C VAL A 482 10.21 12.64 11.58
N GLY A 483 10.17 12.42 12.89
CA GLY A 483 9.43 13.31 13.79
C GLY A 483 7.95 13.32 13.41
N ASP A 484 7.42 14.50 13.13
CA ASP A 484 6.03 14.70 12.68
C ASP A 484 5.89 14.62 11.14
N ASN A 485 7.00 14.56 10.40
CA ASN A 485 6.99 14.67 8.95
C ASN A 485 7.04 13.30 8.26
N VAL A 486 6.48 13.23 7.05
CA VAL A 486 6.64 12.09 6.16
C VAL A 486 7.48 12.50 4.96
N HIS A 487 8.53 11.73 4.69
CA HIS A 487 9.41 11.89 3.54
C HIS A 487 9.07 10.80 2.52
N GLN A 488 8.76 11.17 1.28
CA GLN A 488 8.51 10.25 0.17
C GLN A 488 9.51 10.50 -0.94
N TRP A 489 10.13 9.43 -1.43
CA TRP A 489 11.17 9.46 -2.45
C TRP A 489 10.67 8.81 -3.72
N TYR A 490 10.57 9.60 -4.77
CA TYR A 490 10.13 9.17 -6.09
C TYR A 490 11.34 9.11 -7.01
N VAL A 491 11.53 7.99 -7.68
CA VAL A 491 12.76 7.67 -8.42
C VAL A 491 12.43 7.33 -9.87
N ARG A 492 13.26 7.85 -10.78
CA ARG A 492 13.32 7.47 -12.19
C ARG A 492 14.78 7.14 -12.53
N GLU A 493 15.01 5.91 -12.98
CA GLU A 493 16.31 5.49 -13.49
C GLU A 493 16.50 6.03 -14.92
N GLU A 494 17.69 6.53 -15.24
CA GLU A 494 18.07 7.03 -16.56
C GLU A 494 19.29 6.25 -17.07
N ASP A 495 19.55 6.25 -18.38
CA ASP A 495 20.63 5.45 -18.98
C ASP A 495 22.02 5.77 -18.39
N GLU A 496 22.26 7.04 -18.04
CA GLU A 496 23.54 7.52 -17.48
C GLU A 496 23.41 8.09 -16.05
N GLY A 497 22.24 7.96 -15.42
CA GLY A 497 21.93 8.69 -14.20
C GLY A 497 20.73 8.20 -13.42
N HIS A 498 20.42 8.92 -12.36
CA HIS A 498 19.36 8.59 -11.41
C HIS A 498 18.68 9.88 -10.98
N SER A 499 17.38 10.02 -11.20
CA SER A 499 16.62 11.23 -10.88
C SER A 499 15.69 10.97 -9.68
N VAL A 500 15.69 11.89 -8.73
CA VAL A 500 15.01 11.76 -7.44
C VAL A 500 14.22 13.01 -7.10
N ILE A 501 12.95 12.80 -6.78
CA ILE A 501 12.07 13.83 -6.23
C ILE A 501 11.72 13.44 -4.80
N GLU A 502 12.04 14.29 -3.84
CA GLU A 502 11.59 14.13 -2.46
C GLU A 502 10.38 15.03 -2.18
N ILE A 503 9.27 14.43 -1.76
CA ILE A 503 8.12 15.15 -1.23
C ILE A 503 8.11 15.02 0.29
N VAL A 504 8.20 16.14 0.99
CA VAL A 504 8.15 16.21 2.45
C VAL A 504 6.79 16.73 2.89
N TRP A 505 5.99 15.87 3.50
CA TRP A 505 4.74 16.23 4.15
C TRP A 505 5.02 16.72 5.57
N LEU A 506 4.77 18.00 5.81
CA LEU A 506 4.94 18.67 7.10
C LEU A 506 3.76 18.33 8.01
N GLY A 507 3.85 17.25 8.77
CA GLY A 507 2.75 16.81 9.61
C GLY A 507 2.44 17.76 10.78
N PRO A 508 1.27 17.62 11.40
CA PRO A 508 0.87 18.46 12.53
C PRO A 508 1.77 18.23 13.74
N LYS A 509 2.09 19.30 14.48
CA LYS A 509 2.94 19.23 15.69
C LYS A 509 2.43 18.20 16.69
N GLY A 510 3.28 17.25 17.08
CA GLY A 510 2.96 16.15 18.01
C GLY A 510 2.44 14.87 17.36
N GLY A 511 2.61 14.72 16.04
CA GLY A 511 2.11 13.63 15.19
C GLY A 511 0.57 13.66 15.06
N GLY A 512 -0.07 13.33 13.96
CA GLY A 512 0.30 12.61 12.75
C GLY A 512 -0.91 11.73 12.41
N GLY A 513 -1.68 12.12 11.39
CA GLY A 513 -3.06 11.71 11.05
C GLY A 513 -3.35 10.22 10.80
N ALA A 514 -2.49 9.29 11.22
CA ALA A 514 -2.77 7.85 11.19
C ALA A 514 -3.42 7.32 12.49
N GLY A 515 -4.15 8.14 13.25
CA GLY A 515 -4.81 7.72 14.49
C GLY A 515 -3.88 7.58 15.71
N VAL A 516 -2.66 8.14 15.67
CA VAL A 516 -1.71 8.07 16.81
C VAL A 516 -2.17 8.89 18.02
N LYS A 517 -3.19 9.77 17.87
CA LYS A 517 -3.79 10.47 19.00
C LYS A 517 -4.50 9.54 20.00
N ASP A 518 -4.92 8.35 19.59
CA ASP A 518 -5.69 7.43 20.44
C ASP A 518 -4.83 6.41 21.20
N TYR A 519 -3.50 6.48 21.07
CA TYR A 519 -2.58 5.73 21.93
C TYR A 519 -2.45 6.36 23.34
N ASN A 520 -3.52 6.97 23.85
CA ASN A 520 -3.75 6.96 25.29
C ASN A 520 -4.00 5.52 25.68
N VAL A 521 -2.90 4.84 25.94
CA VAL A 521 -2.73 3.60 26.68
C VAL A 521 -4.02 3.30 27.43
N ARG A 522 -4.73 2.26 26.98
CA ARG A 522 -5.60 1.45 27.82
C ARG A 522 -4.79 0.99 29.03
N LYS A 523 -4.61 1.88 30.01
CA LYS A 523 -4.35 1.53 31.40
C LYS A 523 -5.66 0.95 31.88
N HIS A 524 -5.95 -0.28 31.49
CA HIS A 524 -7.04 -1.03 32.09
C HIS A 524 -6.70 -1.23 33.58
N HIS A 525 -7.58 -0.70 34.41
CA HIS A 525 -7.98 -1.34 35.66
C HIS A 525 -8.72 -2.63 35.37
#